data_AF-A0A5D4MJ63-F1
#
_entry.id   AF-A0A5D4MJ63-F1
#
_cell.length_a   1.000
_cell.length_b   1.000
_cell.length_c   1.000
_cell.angle_alpha   90.00
_cell.angle_beta   90.00
_cell.angle_gamma   90.00
#
_symmetry.space_group_name_H-M   'P 1'
#
loop_
_entity.id
_entity.type
_entity.pdbx_description
1 polymer ?
#
loop_
_entity_poly.entity_id
_entity_poly.type
_entity_poly.pdbx_seq_one_letter_code
_entity_poly.pdbx_strand_id
1 'polypeptide(L)'
;MDTLCILMKIMTYHYPSVSKEDIQSLSVPILILNGINEKHELEAAYYIKETNEAALVELVPGAGHTANIDRPDTFNKLLENFLRKIFIC
;
A
#
# COMPACT_ATOMS: atom_id res chain seq x y z
N MET A 1 33.28 3.95 -1.03
CA MET A 1 31.91 4.41 -1.36
C MET A 1 31.00 3.82 -0.31
N ASP A 2 30.51 4.65 0.62
CA ASP A 2 29.73 4.19 1.76
C ASP A 2 28.35 3.68 1.33
N THR A 3 27.99 2.49 1.79
CA THR A 3 26.70 1.83 1.53
C THR A 3 25.50 2.74 1.84
N LEU A 4 25.62 3.59 2.86
CA LEU A 4 24.60 4.57 3.23
C LEU A 4 24.38 5.64 2.14
N CYS A 5 25.46 6.07 1.49
CA CYS A 5 25.40 7.08 0.43
C CYS A 5 24.75 6.52 -0.84
N ILE A 6 25.01 5.23 -1.14
CA ILE A 6 24.32 4.50 -2.22
C ILE A 6 22.84 4.35 -1.92
N LEU A 7 22.47 3.93 -0.70
CA LEU A 7 21.08 3.77 -0.30
C LEU A 7 20.31 5.09 -0.42
N MET A 8 20.87 6.18 0.10
CA MET A 8 20.25 7.49 0.03
C MET A 8 20.11 7.96 -1.42
N LYS A 9 21.12 7.74 -2.27
CA LYS A 9 21.04 8.08 -3.70
C LYS A 9 19.96 7.28 -4.43
N ILE A 10 19.81 5.98 -4.12
CA ILE A 10 18.74 5.14 -4.69
C ILE A 10 17.37 5.62 -4.20
N MET A 11 17.21 5.87 -2.90
CA MET A 11 15.95 6.31 -2.30
C MET A 11 15.55 7.75 -2.66
N THR A 12 16.48 8.58 -3.13
CA THR A 12 16.20 9.99 -3.47
C THR A 12 16.14 10.25 -4.98
N TYR A 13 17.02 9.64 -5.78
CA TYR A 13 17.12 9.92 -7.22
C TYR A 13 16.53 8.83 -8.12
N HIS A 14 16.49 7.59 -7.62
CA HIS A 14 15.95 6.45 -8.34
C HIS A 14 14.87 5.75 -7.53
N TYR A 15 14.11 6.52 -6.75
CA TYR A 15 13.03 5.95 -5.98
C TYR A 15 12.07 5.26 -6.96
N PRO A 16 11.80 3.97 -6.78
CA PRO A 16 10.94 3.24 -7.70
C PRO A 16 9.58 3.94 -7.70
N SER A 17 9.23 4.48 -8.87
CA SER A 17 7.92 5.07 -9.11
C SER A 17 7.09 4.11 -9.95
N VAL A 18 5.79 4.17 -9.73
CA VAL A 18 4.81 3.44 -10.52
C VAL A 18 4.01 4.50 -11.27
N SER A 19 3.92 4.40 -12.59
CA SER A 19 3.13 5.32 -13.39
C SER A 19 1.63 5.04 -13.24
N LYS A 20 0.79 5.98 -13.67
CA LYS A 20 -0.66 5.78 -13.71
C LYS A 20 -1.00 4.59 -14.63
N GLU A 21 -0.32 4.51 -15.76
CA GLU A 21 -0.49 3.46 -16.77
C GLU A 21 -0.12 2.09 -16.18
N ASP A 22 0.95 2.02 -15.39
CA ASP A 22 1.32 0.79 -14.69
C ASP A 22 0.21 0.33 -13.73
N ILE A 23 -0.34 1.24 -12.91
CA ILE A 23 -1.44 0.93 -11.98
C ILE A 23 -2.70 0.46 -12.72
N GLN A 24 -3.04 1.13 -13.83
CA GLN A 24 -4.19 0.78 -14.68
C GLN A 24 -4.03 -0.59 -15.35
N SER A 25 -2.80 -0.98 -15.68
CA SER A 25 -2.52 -2.24 -16.37
C SER A 25 -2.64 -3.48 -15.49
N LEU A 26 -2.70 -3.32 -14.16
CA LEU A 26 -2.80 -4.42 -13.21
C LEU A 26 -4.16 -5.12 -13.32
N SER A 27 -4.13 -6.42 -13.64
CA SER A 27 -5.31 -7.27 -13.84
C SER A 27 -5.48 -8.35 -12.76
N VAL A 28 -4.64 -8.34 -11.72
CA VAL A 28 -4.71 -9.24 -10.57
C VAL A 28 -5.52 -8.61 -9.44
N PRO A 29 -6.00 -9.39 -8.46
CA PRO A 29 -6.59 -8.83 -7.25
C PRO A 29 -5.58 -7.97 -6.49
N ILE A 30 -5.96 -6.72 -6.16
CA ILE A 30 -5.08 -5.75 -5.50
C ILE A 30 -5.71 -5.35 -4.16
N LEU A 31 -4.90 -5.39 -3.11
CA LEU A 31 -5.24 -4.86 -1.79
C LEU A 31 -4.21 -3.82 -1.39
N ILE A 32 -4.67 -2.61 -1.07
CA ILE A 32 -3.90 -1.56 -0.44
C ILE A 32 -4.32 -1.52 1.04
N LEU A 33 -3.39 -1.84 1.94
CA LEU A 33 -3.56 -1.74 3.39
C LEU A 33 -2.76 -0.55 3.89
N ASN A 34 -3.42 0.49 4.40
CA ASN A 34 -2.76 1.72 4.83
C ASN A 34 -3.26 2.18 6.21
N GLY A 35 -2.41 2.89 6.96
CA GLY A 35 -2.85 3.66 8.11
C GLY A 35 -3.75 4.84 7.73
N ILE A 36 -4.25 5.58 8.70
CA ILE A 36 -5.07 6.80 8.48
C ILE A 36 -4.46 8.06 9.06
N ASN A 37 -3.37 7.95 9.84
CA ASN A 37 -2.86 9.08 10.60
C ASN A 37 -2.23 10.15 9.68
N GLU A 38 -1.59 9.73 8.58
CA GLU A 38 -0.91 10.60 7.64
C GLU A 38 -1.75 10.86 6.39
N LYS A 39 -2.09 12.15 6.18
CA LYS A 39 -2.89 12.60 5.04
C LYS A 39 -2.33 12.15 3.68
N HIS A 40 -1.01 12.26 3.47
CA HIS A 40 -0.39 11.95 2.20
C HIS A 40 -0.49 10.47 1.82
N GLU A 41 -0.40 9.57 2.81
CA GLU A 41 -0.56 8.12 2.57
C GLU A 41 -2.02 7.77 2.27
N LEU A 42 -2.96 8.43 2.96
CA LEU A 42 -4.39 8.29 2.70
C LEU A 42 -4.75 8.73 1.27
N GLU A 43 -4.24 9.89 0.84
CA GLU A 43 -4.43 10.40 -0.52
C GLU A 43 -3.83 9.46 -1.56
N ALA A 44 -2.65 8.89 -1.29
CA ALA A 44 -2.04 7.91 -2.18
C ALA A 44 -2.88 6.62 -2.29
N ALA A 45 -3.41 6.11 -1.19
CA ALA A 45 -4.27 4.92 -1.20
C ALA A 45 -5.54 5.15 -2.03
N TYR A 46 -6.19 6.32 -1.87
CA TYR A 46 -7.34 6.68 -2.69
C TYR A 46 -6.98 6.86 -4.16
N TYR A 47 -5.83 7.48 -4.47
CA TYR A 47 -5.37 7.63 -5.84
C TYR A 47 -5.25 6.28 -6.56
N ILE A 48 -4.74 5.23 -5.89
CA ILE A 48 -4.70 3.88 -6.46
C ILE A 48 -6.11 3.36 -6.77
N LYS A 49 -7.06 3.53 -5.85
CA LYS A 49 -8.46 3.10 -6.06
C LYS A 49 -9.13 3.82 -7.22
N GLU A 50 -8.93 5.13 -7.32
CA GLU A 50 -9.47 5.95 -8.40
C GLU A 50 -8.83 5.60 -9.76
N THR A 51 -7.56 5.19 -9.74
CA THR A 51 -6.82 4.82 -10.95
C THR A 51 -7.15 3.40 -11.43
N ASN A 52 -7.39 2.47 -10.50
CA ASN A 52 -7.77 1.09 -10.80
C ASN A 52 -8.92 0.65 -9.88
N GLU A 53 -10.13 0.56 -10.45
CA GLU A 53 -11.34 0.20 -9.71
C GLU A 53 -11.29 -1.20 -9.09
N ALA A 54 -10.47 -2.11 -9.62
CA ALA A 54 -10.28 -3.46 -9.07
C ALA A 54 -9.48 -3.47 -7.76
N ALA A 55 -8.76 -2.39 -7.45
CA ALA A 55 -8.08 -2.25 -6.17
C ALA A 55 -9.09 -2.14 -5.02
N LEU A 56 -8.81 -2.85 -3.94
CA LEU A 56 -9.48 -2.65 -2.65
C LEU A 56 -8.56 -1.83 -1.75
N VAL A 57 -9.11 -0.80 -1.11
CA VAL A 57 -8.40 -0.01 -0.10
C VAL A 57 -9.04 -0.29 1.24
N GLU A 58 -8.25 -0.79 2.18
CA GLU A 58 -8.66 -0.94 3.58
C GLU A 58 -7.75 -0.08 4.45
N LEU A 59 -8.39 0.72 5.30
CA LEU A 59 -7.74 1.71 6.13
C LEU A 59 -7.73 1.23 7.59
N VAL A 60 -6.57 1.27 8.22
CA VAL A 60 -6.35 0.79 9.59
C VAL A 60 -6.50 1.95 10.58
N PRO A 61 -7.58 2.01 11.39
CA PRO A 61 -7.81 3.16 12.25
C PRO A 61 -6.78 3.27 13.38
N GLY A 62 -6.28 4.49 13.61
CA GLY A 62 -5.31 4.77 14.65
C GLY A 62 -3.95 4.10 14.41
N ALA A 63 -3.55 4.01 13.15
CA ALA A 63 -2.26 3.53 12.66
C ALA A 63 -1.71 4.53 11.62
N GLY A 64 -0.39 4.64 11.52
CA GLY A 64 0.29 5.41 10.49
C GLY A 64 1.04 4.52 9.49
N HIS A 65 2.19 5.00 9.01
CA HIS A 65 3.04 4.33 8.02
C HIS A 65 3.25 2.83 8.28
N THR A 66 3.52 2.49 9.55
CA THR A 66 3.78 1.11 9.98
C THR A 66 2.51 0.45 10.52
N ALA A 67 1.43 0.44 9.73
CA ALA A 67 0.12 0.00 10.19
C ALA A 67 0.05 -1.44 10.73
N ASN A 68 0.91 -2.32 10.21
CA ASN A 68 1.06 -3.70 10.68
C ASN A 68 1.70 -3.78 12.08
N ILE A 69 2.50 -2.80 12.49
CA ILE A 69 3.10 -2.70 13.82
C ILE A 69 2.16 -1.98 14.78
N ASP A 70 1.55 -0.88 14.32
CA ASP A 70 0.70 -0.04 15.17
C ASP A 70 -0.58 -0.77 15.59
N ARG A 71 -1.17 -1.55 14.69
CA ARG A 71 -2.47 -2.24 14.86
C ARG A 71 -2.46 -3.64 14.25
N PRO A 72 -1.62 -4.57 14.77
CA PRO A 72 -1.38 -5.87 14.15
C PRO A 72 -2.65 -6.71 13.99
N ASP A 73 -3.52 -6.73 15.00
CA ASP A 73 -4.76 -7.53 14.96
C ASP A 73 -5.72 -7.04 13.87
N THR A 74 -5.93 -5.73 13.77
CA THR A 74 -6.80 -5.12 12.74
C THR A 74 -6.20 -5.35 11.35
N PHE A 75 -4.90 -5.10 11.20
CA PHE A 75 -4.20 -5.30 9.93
C PHE A 75 -4.33 -6.76 9.45
N ASN A 76 -4.01 -7.72 10.31
CA ASN A 76 -4.07 -9.15 9.97
C ASN A 76 -5.48 -9.60 9.64
N LYS A 77 -6.50 -9.12 10.35
CA LYS A 77 -7.89 -9.45 10.07
C LYS A 77 -8.35 -8.94 8.70
N LEU A 78 -7.97 -7.72 8.33
CA LEU A 78 -8.29 -7.15 7.00
C LEU A 78 -7.61 -7.94 5.88
N LEU A 79 -6.34 -8.28 6.07
CA LEU A 79 -5.58 -9.10 5.15
C LEU A 79 -6.20 -10.50 4.98
N GLU A 80 -6.52 -11.16 6.09
CA GLU A 80 -7.14 -12.49 6.08
C GLU A 80 -8.48 -12.47 5.35
N ASN A 81 -9.33 -11.47 5.60
CA ASN A 81 -10.61 -11.33 4.93
C ASN A 81 -10.45 -11.20 3.41
N PHE A 82 -9.46 -10.43 2.95
CA PHE A 82 -9.16 -10.33 1.53
C PHE A 82 -8.70 -11.67 0.96
N LEU A 83 -7.71 -12.32 1.58
CA LEU A 83 -7.18 -13.60 1.10
C LEU A 83 -8.26 -14.68 1.04
N ARG A 84 -9.17 -14.73 2.02
CA ARG A 84 -10.32 -15.64 2.00
C ARG A 84 -11.22 -15.41 0.78
N LYS A 85 -11.52 -14.14 0.45
CA LYS A 85 -12.31 -13.79 -0.75
C LYS A 85 -11.64 -14.22 -2.06
N ILE A 86 -10.31 -14.28 -2.10
CA ILE A 86 -9.55 -14.64 -3.31
C ILE A 86 -9.36 -16.15 -3.45
N PHE A 87 -9.07 -16.85 -2.36
CA PHE A 87 -8.61 -18.25 -2.40
C PHE A 87 -9.64 -19.28 -1.94
N ILE A 88 -10.72 -18.86 -1.29
CA ILE A 88 -11.73 -19.77 -0.76
C ILE A 88 -13.06 -19.44 -1.44
N CYS A 89 -13.31 -20.11 -2.56
CA CYS A 89 -14.66 -20.29 -3.14
C CYS A 89 -15.38 -21.42 -2.40
#